data_AF-A0A9D6V2T0-F1
#
_entry.id   AF-A0A9D6V2T0-F1
#
_cell.length_a   1.000
_cell.length_b   1.000
_cell.length_c   1.000
_cell.angle_alpha   90.00
_cell.angle_beta   90.00
_cell.angle_gamma   90.00
#
_symmetry.space_group_name_H-M   'P 1'
#
loop_
_entity.id
_entity.type
_entity.pdbx_description
1 polymer ?
#
loop_
_entity_poly.entity_id
_entity_poly.type
_entity_poly.pdbx_seq_one_letter_code
_entity_poly.pdbx_strand_id
1 'polypeptide(L)'
;MSTRPMFPPGSAAEKDYIVYDVDGLKRESSAPCQLNCPAGIDVPSYIGLIGQGKYDEAIELIRRDNPFPWVCGLVCPNPCESWCQRRYLDKALCIKDLKGLAAKMVMEKGRGYRIPEPANSYKEKVAIVGSGPAGLTAAYFLALEGYSVTVFESMPEPGGLMIAGIPEFRLPRHVVWREIESIKAMGVEIVPNTPVGAGLTLDQLRKDGYKAFFLGIGAWQGYKLDIEGENDYPQVLSALKFLKDVSFGLKIKPADKVAIVGGGNAAVDAARTCVRLGSQSVSIVYRRTRSEMPAH
;
A
#
# COMPACT_ATOMS: atom_id res chain seq x y z
N MET A 1 37.87 6.14 -14.04
CA MET A 1 38.14 7.55 -13.67
C MET A 1 37.23 8.45 -14.49
N SER A 2 36.78 9.54 -13.89
CA SER A 2 35.86 10.56 -14.42
C SER A 2 34.37 10.25 -14.28
N THR A 3 33.90 10.41 -13.04
CA THR A 3 32.56 10.91 -12.72
C THR A 3 32.34 12.26 -13.39
N ARG A 4 31.28 12.42 -14.19
CA ARG A 4 30.74 13.75 -14.48
C ARG A 4 29.42 13.97 -13.76
N PRO A 5 29.22 15.15 -13.17
CA PRO A 5 28.09 15.48 -12.32
C PRO A 5 26.90 15.92 -13.18
N MET A 6 25.69 15.77 -12.66
CA MET A 6 24.49 16.41 -13.22
C MET A 6 23.80 17.23 -12.13
N PHE A 7 24.47 18.29 -11.70
CA PHE A 7 23.80 19.50 -11.23
C PHE A 7 24.48 20.70 -11.90
N PRO A 8 23.72 21.55 -12.62
CA PRO A 8 24.28 22.72 -13.28
C PRO A 8 24.65 23.80 -12.23
N PRO A 9 25.74 24.56 -12.44
CA PRO A 9 26.10 25.67 -11.56
C PRO A 9 25.36 26.95 -11.95
N GLY A 10 24.65 27.53 -10.99
CA GLY A 10 24.33 28.95 -10.96
C GLY A 10 23.11 29.42 -11.76
N SER A 11 21.93 29.33 -11.14
CA SER A 11 20.93 30.40 -11.26
C SER A 11 20.24 30.56 -9.90
N ALA A 12 20.51 31.70 -9.26
CA ALA A 12 19.81 32.27 -8.12
C ALA A 12 19.53 31.32 -6.93
N ALA A 13 20.47 31.33 -5.99
CA ALA A 13 20.12 31.17 -4.59
C ALA A 13 19.08 32.24 -4.22
N GLU A 14 17.84 31.82 -3.98
CA GLU A 14 16.94 32.31 -2.92
C GLU A 14 15.51 31.77 -3.16
N LYS A 15 15.00 31.01 -2.17
CA LYS A 15 13.56 30.73 -1.90
C LYS A 15 12.95 29.71 -2.90
N ASP A 16 12.60 28.49 -2.52
CA ASP A 16 11.58 28.16 -1.50
C ASP A 16 11.87 26.81 -0.81
N TYR A 17 12.37 26.86 0.42
CA TYR A 17 12.28 25.74 1.36
C TYR A 17 11.01 25.91 2.18
N ILE A 18 10.08 24.95 2.10
CA ILE A 18 8.84 24.99 2.87
C ILE A 18 9.13 24.61 4.34
N VAL A 19 8.53 25.41 5.21
CA VAL A 19 8.87 25.65 6.60
C VAL A 19 7.79 25.05 7.49
N TYR A 20 8.08 24.03 8.30
CA TYR A 20 7.18 23.68 9.42
C TYR A 20 7.87 23.30 10.71
N ASP A 21 7.29 23.86 11.76
CA ASP A 21 7.82 24.12 13.07
C ASP A 21 7.56 22.97 14.08
N VAL A 22 8.60 22.43 14.71
CA VAL A 22 8.48 21.72 16.01
C VAL A 22 9.11 22.60 17.10
N ASP A 23 8.29 23.48 17.69
CA ASP A 23 8.52 24.62 18.63
C ASP A 23 8.99 25.98 18.05
N GLY A 24 9.85 25.96 17.04
CA GLY A 24 10.12 27.12 16.16
C GLY A 24 10.52 26.73 14.73
N LEU A 25 10.48 25.42 14.42
CA LEU A 25 11.56 24.75 13.67
C LEU A 25 11.14 23.97 12.44
N LYS A 26 11.24 24.65 11.29
CA LYS A 26 11.24 24.17 9.90
C LYS A 26 11.76 22.74 9.70
N ARG A 27 10.91 21.78 9.29
CA ARG A 27 11.31 20.45 8.79
C ARG A 27 11.80 20.53 7.35
N GLU A 28 12.99 21.09 7.18
CA GLU A 28 13.84 20.84 6.01
C GLU A 28 14.53 19.48 6.19
N SER A 29 13.95 18.41 5.62
CA SER A 29 14.66 17.12 5.62
C SER A 29 15.61 17.05 4.44
N SER A 30 16.91 17.17 4.72
CA SER A 30 17.98 16.90 3.75
C SER A 30 18.21 15.40 3.52
N ALA A 31 17.51 14.53 4.25
CA ALA A 31 17.74 13.09 4.19
C ALA A 31 17.17 12.50 2.89
N PRO A 32 18.00 11.96 1.98
CA PRO A 32 17.52 11.48 0.68
C PRO A 32 16.53 10.30 0.80
N CYS A 33 16.62 9.51 1.87
CA CYS A 33 15.68 8.42 2.13
C CYS A 33 14.26 8.92 2.43
N GLN A 34 14.10 10.07 3.09
CA GLN A 34 12.80 10.68 3.33
C GLN A 34 12.26 11.35 2.07
N LEU A 35 13.10 12.09 1.34
CA LEU A 35 12.72 12.74 0.07
C LEU A 35 12.25 11.74 -1.00
N ASN A 36 12.81 10.52 -0.99
CA ASN A 36 12.43 9.46 -1.91
C ASN A 36 11.36 8.52 -1.36
N CYS A 37 10.81 8.78 -0.18
CA CYS A 37 9.61 8.08 0.28
C CYS A 37 8.37 8.77 -0.32
N PRO A 38 7.49 8.06 -1.05
CA PRO A 38 6.28 8.66 -1.59
C PRO A 38 5.34 9.25 -0.54
N ALA A 39 5.39 8.74 0.70
CA ALA A 39 4.62 9.25 1.82
C ALA A 39 5.40 10.29 2.66
N GLY A 40 6.63 10.65 2.29
CA GLY A 40 7.41 11.67 3.01
C GLY A 40 7.81 11.31 4.44
N ILE A 41 7.70 10.03 4.83
CA ILE A 41 7.92 9.56 6.21
C ILE A 41 9.30 9.96 6.75
N ASP A 42 9.37 10.35 8.02
CA ASP A 42 10.61 10.74 8.70
C ASP A 42 11.54 9.54 9.00
N VAL A 43 12.18 9.03 7.94
CA VAL A 43 13.05 7.85 7.97
C VAL A 43 14.17 7.96 9.01
N PRO A 44 14.98 9.03 9.05
CA PRO A 44 16.09 9.09 10.01
C PRO A 44 15.61 8.98 11.46
N SER A 45 14.54 9.69 11.80
CA SER A 45 14.06 9.76 13.18
C SER A 45 13.46 8.46 13.66
N TYR A 46 12.58 7.81 12.89
CA TYR A 46 11.99 6.53 13.35
C TYR A 46 13.03 5.40 13.37
N ILE A 47 14.03 5.41 12.47
CA ILE A 47 15.14 4.46 12.53
C ILE A 47 15.98 4.68 13.79
N GLY A 48 16.23 5.93 14.17
CA GLY A 48 16.89 6.28 15.42
C GLY A 48 16.12 5.78 16.65
N LEU A 49 14.80 5.91 16.66
CA LEU A 49 13.93 5.38 17.72
C LEU A 49 13.98 3.85 17.79
N ILE A 50 13.93 3.17 16.64
CA ILE A 50 14.11 1.71 16.55
C ILE A 50 15.46 1.28 17.14
N GLY A 51 16.54 1.99 16.81
CA GLY A 51 17.88 1.72 17.36
C GLY A 51 17.97 1.88 18.88
N GLN A 52 17.07 2.66 19.48
CA GLN A 52 16.94 2.82 20.94
C GLN A 52 15.94 1.84 21.58
N GLY A 53 15.33 0.92 20.80
CA GLY A 53 14.27 0.02 21.29
C GLY A 53 12.90 0.69 21.51
N LYS A 54 12.75 1.94 21.09
CA LYS A 54 11.53 2.76 21.21
C LYS A 54 10.56 2.50 20.05
N TYR A 55 10.08 1.26 19.94
CA TYR A 55 9.24 0.81 18.81
C TYR A 55 7.89 1.53 18.77
N ASP A 56 7.32 1.80 19.94
CA ASP A 56 6.01 2.42 20.07
C ASP A 56 6.04 3.87 19.56
N GLU A 57 7.04 4.65 19.97
CA GLU A 57 7.29 6.01 19.49
C GLU A 57 7.65 6.03 17.99
N ALA A 58 8.41 5.04 17.52
CA ALA A 58 8.73 4.91 16.10
C ALA A 58 7.47 4.72 15.26
N ILE A 59 6.53 3.88 15.72
CA ILE A 59 5.26 3.64 15.03
C ILE A 59 4.33 4.84 15.09
N GLU A 60 4.25 5.52 16.23
CA GLU A 60 3.53 6.80 16.32
C GLU A 60 4.07 7.82 15.32
N LEU A 61 5.39 7.91 15.16
CA LEU A 61 6.02 8.81 14.19
C LEU A 61 5.71 8.41 12.75
N ILE A 62 5.80 7.13 12.39
CA ILE A 62 5.48 6.65 11.03
C ILE A 62 4.00 6.90 10.69
N ARG A 63 3.09 6.68 11.65
CA ARG A 63 1.64 6.80 11.46
C ARG A 63 1.14 8.25 11.34
N ARG A 64 2.01 9.24 11.51
CA ARG A 64 1.70 10.62 11.11
C ARG A 64 1.49 10.75 9.60
N ASP A 65 2.22 9.95 8.83
CA ASP A 65 2.27 10.06 7.37
C ASP A 65 1.73 8.79 6.67
N ASN A 66 1.77 7.63 7.33
CA ASN A 66 1.37 6.35 6.75
C ASN A 66 0.65 5.44 7.76
N PRO A 67 -0.66 5.12 7.56
CA PRO A 67 -1.41 4.27 8.47
C PRO A 67 -1.06 2.78 8.40
N PHE A 68 -0.27 2.36 7.41
CA PHE A 68 0.06 0.96 7.13
C PHE A 68 1.57 0.63 7.27
N PRO A 69 2.20 0.89 8.42
CA PRO A 69 3.63 0.62 8.60
C PRO A 69 3.98 -0.86 8.42
N TRP A 70 3.16 -1.81 8.88
CA TRP A 70 3.45 -3.24 8.78
C TRP A 70 3.30 -3.75 7.35
N VAL A 71 2.19 -3.44 6.68
CA VAL A 71 2.01 -3.78 5.26
C VAL A 71 3.16 -3.21 4.44
N CYS A 72 3.48 -1.92 4.60
CA CYS A 72 4.62 -1.33 3.89
C CYS A 72 5.96 -1.97 4.26
N GLY A 73 6.13 -2.44 5.50
CA GLY A 73 7.30 -3.21 5.91
C GLY A 73 7.48 -4.54 5.18
N LEU A 74 6.43 -5.08 4.55
CA LEU A 74 6.48 -6.34 3.82
C LEU A 74 6.51 -6.15 2.29
N VAL A 75 5.70 -5.22 1.77
CA VAL A 75 5.47 -5.12 0.31
C VAL A 75 5.96 -3.85 -0.35
N CYS A 76 6.49 -2.87 0.39
CA CYS A 76 7.04 -1.66 -0.21
C CYS A 76 8.21 -1.97 -1.16
N PRO A 77 8.33 -1.26 -2.31
CA PRO A 77 9.48 -1.32 -3.21
C PRO A 77 10.69 -0.49 -2.73
N ASN A 78 10.73 -0.15 -1.44
CA ASN A 78 11.87 0.46 -0.74
C ASN A 78 12.68 1.54 -1.51
N PRO A 79 12.04 2.52 -2.19
CA PRO A 79 12.78 3.54 -2.95
C PRO A 79 13.73 4.37 -2.06
N CYS A 80 13.39 4.51 -0.77
CA CYS A 80 14.22 5.16 0.23
C CYS A 80 15.59 4.48 0.44
N GLU A 81 15.69 3.16 0.24
CA GLU A 81 16.95 2.41 0.41
C GLU A 81 17.90 2.62 -0.76
N SER A 82 17.37 2.75 -1.97
CA SER A 82 18.14 3.08 -3.17
C SER A 82 18.90 4.40 -3.04
N TRP A 83 18.37 5.36 -2.28
CA TRP A 83 18.99 6.66 -2.03
C TRP A 83 19.64 6.78 -0.65
N CYS A 84 19.78 5.69 0.09
CA CYS A 84 20.36 5.71 1.43
C CYS A 84 21.84 6.10 1.39
N GLN A 85 22.22 7.17 2.08
CA GLN A 85 23.60 7.67 2.14
C GLN A 85 24.59 6.68 2.77
N ARG A 86 24.11 5.80 3.67
CA ARG A 86 24.90 4.72 4.28
C ARG A 86 25.57 3.81 3.23
N ARG A 87 24.99 3.69 2.03
CA ARG A 87 25.56 2.94 0.89
C ARG A 87 26.96 3.39 0.48
N TYR A 88 27.31 4.66 0.72
CA TYR A 88 28.65 5.18 0.41
C TYR A 88 29.70 4.79 1.44
N LEU A 89 29.29 4.28 2.60
CA LEU A 89 30.19 3.77 3.64
C LEU A 89 30.28 2.25 3.61
N ASP A 90 29.13 1.57 3.67
CA ASP A 90 29.05 0.10 3.63
C ASP A 90 27.84 -0.38 2.79
N LYS A 91 26.64 -0.37 3.35
CA LYS A 91 25.41 -0.87 2.73
C LYS A 91 24.22 0.00 3.08
N ALA A 92 23.18 -0.03 2.26
CA ALA A 92 21.92 0.61 2.62
C ALA A 92 21.38 0.04 3.93
N LEU A 93 20.72 0.88 4.72
CA LEU A 93 19.92 0.40 5.84
C LEU A 93 18.70 -0.34 5.28
N CYS A 94 18.30 -1.44 5.93
CA CYS A 94 17.08 -2.18 5.63
C CYS A 94 15.84 -1.44 6.17
N ILE A 95 15.63 -0.22 5.71
CA ILE A 95 14.59 0.72 6.16
C ILE A 95 13.19 0.08 6.12
N LYS A 96 12.88 -0.65 5.04
CA LYS A 96 11.63 -1.39 4.89
C LYS A 96 11.47 -2.44 5.97
N ASP A 97 12.47 -3.30 6.16
CA ASP A 97 12.39 -4.41 7.11
C ASP A 97 12.37 -3.89 8.56
N LEU A 98 13.11 -2.82 8.87
CA LEU A 98 13.10 -2.17 10.17
C LEU A 98 11.73 -1.56 10.50
N LYS A 99 11.05 -0.96 9.51
CA LYS A 99 9.66 -0.50 9.65
C LYS A 99 8.71 -1.67 9.95
N GLY A 100 8.85 -2.78 9.22
CA GLY A 100 8.08 -4.00 9.47
C GLY A 100 8.34 -4.59 10.85
N LEU A 101 9.60 -4.61 11.30
CA LEU A 101 10.01 -5.05 12.64
C LEU A 101 9.34 -4.19 13.72
N ALA A 102 9.43 -2.87 13.63
CA ALA A 102 8.81 -1.98 14.60
C ALA A 102 7.29 -2.21 14.70
N ALA A 103 6.63 -2.34 13.56
CA ALA A 103 5.19 -2.55 13.48
C ALA A 103 4.79 -3.89 14.11
N LYS A 104 5.52 -4.96 13.77
CA LYS A 104 5.37 -6.29 14.37
C LYS A 104 5.55 -6.24 15.89
N MET A 105 6.62 -5.63 16.38
CA MET A 105 6.93 -5.54 17.81
C MET A 105 5.83 -4.84 18.60
N VAL A 106 5.23 -3.77 18.06
CA VAL A 106 4.11 -3.08 18.71
C VAL A 106 2.84 -3.95 18.68
N MET A 107 2.54 -4.57 17.54
CA MET A 107 1.35 -5.40 17.36
C MET A 107 1.38 -6.71 18.17
N GLU A 108 2.55 -7.32 18.37
CA GLU A 108 2.70 -8.57 19.14
C GLU A 108 2.65 -8.37 20.66
N LYS A 109 2.88 -7.14 21.17
CA LYS A 109 2.66 -6.79 22.59
C LYS A 109 1.17 -6.83 23.00
N GLY A 110 0.25 -7.09 22.06
CA GLY A 110 -1.19 -7.29 22.32
C GLY A 110 -2.01 -6.00 22.45
N ARG A 111 -1.36 -4.84 22.67
CA ARG A 111 -2.03 -3.54 22.81
C ARG A 111 -2.46 -2.89 21.49
N GLY A 112 -1.97 -3.39 20.35
CA GLY A 112 -2.17 -2.76 19.04
C GLY A 112 -1.46 -1.41 18.92
N TYR A 113 -1.74 -0.67 17.85
CA TYR A 113 -1.25 0.71 17.75
C TYR A 113 -2.06 1.64 18.66
N ARG A 114 -1.40 2.67 19.19
CA ARG A 114 -2.12 3.74 19.89
C ARG A 114 -3.17 4.36 18.97
N ILE A 115 -4.37 4.53 19.50
CA ILE A 115 -5.46 5.23 18.83
C ILE A 115 -5.38 6.71 19.22
N PRO A 116 -5.11 7.61 18.28
CA PRO A 116 -5.09 9.05 18.54
C PRO A 116 -6.52 9.56 18.72
N GLU A 117 -6.68 10.56 19.59
CA GLU A 117 -7.93 11.30 19.71
C GLU A 117 -8.13 12.19 18.48
N PRO A 118 -9.36 12.35 17.98
CA PRO A 118 -9.65 13.28 16.89
C PRO A 118 -9.28 14.72 17.26
N ALA A 119 -8.75 15.47 16.29
CA ALA A 119 -8.37 16.88 16.48
C ALA A 119 -9.60 17.78 16.68
N ASN A 120 -10.70 17.46 15.99
CA ASN A 120 -11.97 18.19 16.05
C ASN A 120 -13.16 17.23 16.16
N SER A 121 -14.36 17.78 16.11
CA SER A 121 -15.60 17.01 16.00
C SER A 121 -16.52 17.68 14.99
N TYR A 122 -16.71 17.05 13.84
CA TYR A 122 -17.59 17.53 12.77
C TYR A 122 -18.91 16.75 12.74
N LYS A 123 -20.00 17.40 12.29
CA LYS A 123 -21.32 16.75 12.16
C LYS A 123 -21.50 16.11 10.78
N GLU A 124 -20.69 16.54 9.81
CA GLU A 124 -20.72 16.11 8.43
C GLU A 124 -20.20 14.66 8.30
N LYS A 125 -20.91 13.86 7.50
CA LYS A 125 -20.53 12.48 7.20
C LYS A 125 -19.78 12.42 5.87
N VAL A 126 -18.73 11.61 5.81
CA VAL A 126 -17.93 11.36 4.60
C VAL A 126 -18.08 9.90 4.16
N ALA A 127 -18.43 9.72 2.90
CA ALA A 127 -18.51 8.40 2.27
C ALA A 127 -17.23 8.11 1.49
N ILE A 128 -16.65 6.94 1.72
CA ILE A 128 -15.48 6.44 0.98
C ILE A 128 -15.91 5.21 0.21
N VAL A 129 -15.68 5.18 -1.10
CA VAL A 129 -16.03 4.04 -1.95
C VAL A 129 -14.75 3.27 -2.28
N GLY A 130 -14.66 2.04 -1.75
CA GLY A 130 -13.51 1.15 -1.88
C GLY A 130 -12.60 1.16 -0.65
N SER A 131 -12.30 -0.01 -0.10
CA SER A 131 -11.45 -0.21 1.08
C SER A 131 -10.00 -0.59 0.74
N GLY A 132 -9.51 -0.20 -0.44
CA GLY A 132 -8.10 -0.34 -0.78
C GLY A 132 -7.20 0.58 0.06
N PRO A 133 -5.87 0.52 -0.12
CA PRO A 133 -4.93 1.37 0.61
C PRO A 133 -5.29 2.86 0.57
N ALA A 134 -5.72 3.38 -0.59
CA ALA A 134 -6.11 4.78 -0.75
C ALA A 134 -7.36 5.14 0.08
N GLY A 135 -8.43 4.33 -0.02
CA GLY A 135 -9.67 4.57 0.71
C GLY A 135 -9.50 4.48 2.22
N LEU A 136 -8.77 3.47 2.70
CA LEU A 136 -8.50 3.32 4.14
C LEU A 136 -7.54 4.39 4.67
N THR A 137 -6.59 4.86 3.85
CA THR A 137 -5.72 5.99 4.23
C THR A 137 -6.52 7.29 4.32
N ALA A 138 -7.41 7.55 3.37
CA ALA A 138 -8.34 8.68 3.45
C ALA A 138 -9.23 8.58 4.70
N ALA A 139 -9.74 7.38 5.01
CA ALA A 139 -10.55 7.14 6.20
C ALA A 139 -9.80 7.45 7.49
N TYR A 140 -8.55 6.98 7.58
CA TYR A 140 -7.66 7.23 8.71
C TYR A 140 -7.47 8.73 8.97
N PHE A 141 -7.10 9.50 7.94
CA PHE A 141 -6.87 10.94 8.10
C PHE A 141 -8.16 11.73 8.33
N LEU A 142 -9.27 11.36 7.72
CA LEU A 142 -10.55 12.02 7.99
C LEU A 142 -11.06 11.74 9.41
N ALA A 143 -10.85 10.54 9.93
CA ALA A 143 -11.16 10.21 11.32
C ALA A 143 -10.24 10.96 12.31
N LEU A 144 -8.94 11.12 11.98
CA LEU A 144 -8.03 11.97 12.74
C LEU A 144 -8.51 13.42 12.83
N GLU A 145 -9.02 13.96 11.74
CA GLU A 145 -9.56 15.33 11.73
C GLU A 145 -10.88 15.45 12.51
N GLY A 146 -11.61 14.36 12.74
CA GLY A 146 -12.86 14.35 13.50
C GLY A 146 -14.14 14.20 12.69
N TYR A 147 -14.06 13.72 11.45
CA TYR A 147 -15.23 13.41 10.64
C TYR A 147 -15.80 12.03 10.94
N SER A 148 -17.12 11.88 10.80
CA SER A 148 -17.77 10.57 10.76
C SER A 148 -17.59 9.95 9.38
N VAL A 149 -16.86 8.83 9.30
CA VAL A 149 -16.46 8.20 8.04
C VAL A 149 -17.07 6.81 7.91
N THR A 150 -17.70 6.54 6.76
CA THR A 150 -18.15 5.21 6.37
C THR A 150 -17.49 4.80 5.05
N VAL A 151 -16.85 3.62 5.04
CA VAL A 151 -16.21 3.01 3.88
C VAL A 151 -17.11 1.92 3.32
N PHE A 152 -17.54 2.07 2.07
CA PHE A 152 -18.33 1.07 1.34
C PHE A 152 -17.39 0.19 0.51
N GLU A 153 -17.36 -1.10 0.81
CA GLU A 153 -16.53 -2.08 0.12
C GLU A 153 -17.40 -3.05 -0.68
N SER A 154 -17.06 -3.21 -1.97
CA SER A 154 -17.75 -4.13 -2.88
C SER A 154 -17.58 -5.62 -2.52
N MET A 155 -16.44 -6.00 -1.95
CA MET A 155 -16.09 -7.38 -1.61
C MET A 155 -16.53 -7.77 -0.19
N PRO A 156 -16.53 -9.08 0.14
CA PRO A 156 -16.87 -9.55 1.49
C PRO A 156 -15.88 -9.12 2.58
N GLU A 157 -14.64 -8.79 2.20
CA GLU A 157 -13.58 -8.40 3.12
C GLU A 157 -12.89 -7.10 2.67
N PRO A 158 -12.51 -6.24 3.63
CA PRO A 158 -11.82 -5.01 3.32
C PRO A 158 -10.33 -5.20 3.04
N GLY A 159 -9.71 -4.23 2.37
CA GLY A 159 -8.26 -4.18 2.09
C GLY A 159 -7.90 -4.12 0.61
N GLY A 160 -8.88 -4.25 -0.28
CA GLY A 160 -8.67 -4.16 -1.74
C GLY A 160 -7.59 -5.13 -2.24
N LEU A 161 -6.62 -4.63 -3.02
CA LEU A 161 -5.52 -5.44 -3.54
C LEU A 161 -4.58 -6.00 -2.45
N MET A 162 -4.56 -5.44 -1.24
CA MET A 162 -3.76 -6.01 -0.14
C MET A 162 -4.26 -7.40 0.26
N ILE A 163 -5.58 -7.63 0.16
CA ILE A 163 -6.22 -8.92 0.46
C ILE A 163 -6.44 -9.74 -0.80
N ALA A 164 -6.92 -9.11 -1.88
CA ALA A 164 -7.35 -9.83 -3.08
C ALA A 164 -6.24 -10.00 -4.13
N GLY A 165 -5.21 -9.17 -4.12
CA GLY A 165 -4.20 -9.11 -5.19
C GLY A 165 -2.85 -9.68 -4.78
N ILE A 166 -2.38 -9.36 -3.57
CA ILE A 166 -1.08 -9.77 -3.07
C ILE A 166 -1.20 -11.14 -2.40
N PRO A 167 -0.44 -12.16 -2.82
CA PRO A 167 -0.54 -13.48 -2.22
C PRO A 167 -0.15 -13.51 -0.74
N GLU A 168 -0.79 -14.39 0.03
CA GLU A 168 -0.60 -14.50 1.49
C GLU A 168 0.85 -14.78 1.91
N PHE A 169 1.61 -15.50 1.08
CA PHE A 169 3.03 -15.78 1.33
C PHE A 169 3.94 -14.54 1.19
N ARG A 170 3.43 -13.43 0.63
CA ARG A 170 4.09 -12.13 0.62
C ARG A 170 3.50 -11.18 1.66
N LEU A 171 2.18 -11.18 1.77
CA LEU A 171 1.44 -10.30 2.68
C LEU A 171 0.41 -11.13 3.46
N PRO A 172 0.76 -11.58 4.68
CA PRO A 172 -0.16 -12.38 5.49
C PRO A 172 -1.44 -11.61 5.82
N ARG A 173 -2.60 -12.26 5.73
CA ARG A 173 -3.90 -11.60 5.93
C ARG A 173 -4.02 -10.94 7.30
N HIS A 174 -3.52 -11.61 8.34
CA HIS A 174 -3.57 -11.12 9.72
C HIS A 174 -2.84 -9.77 9.89
N VAL A 175 -1.82 -9.48 9.08
CA VAL A 175 -1.11 -8.20 9.10
C VAL A 175 -2.04 -7.09 8.62
N VAL A 176 -2.64 -7.29 7.46
CA VAL A 176 -3.59 -6.32 6.86
C VAL A 176 -4.76 -6.09 7.79
N TRP A 177 -5.34 -7.17 8.33
CA TRP A 177 -6.50 -7.11 9.22
C TRP A 177 -6.19 -6.32 10.50
N ARG A 178 -5.04 -6.54 11.14
CA ARG A 178 -4.67 -5.80 12.35
C ARG A 178 -4.54 -4.29 12.11
N GLU A 179 -4.02 -3.87 10.97
CA GLU A 179 -3.93 -2.45 10.62
C GLU A 179 -5.31 -1.87 10.26
N ILE A 180 -6.19 -2.64 9.62
CA ILE A 180 -7.59 -2.24 9.39
C ILE A 180 -8.36 -2.11 10.71
N GLU A 181 -8.19 -3.04 11.64
CA GLU A 181 -8.83 -2.95 12.97
C GLU A 181 -8.35 -1.70 13.73
N SER A 182 -7.08 -1.30 13.55
CA SER A 182 -6.58 -0.04 14.13
C SER A 182 -7.26 1.20 13.54
N ILE A 183 -7.69 1.15 12.28
CA ILE A 183 -8.47 2.23 11.64
C ILE A 183 -9.93 2.19 12.13
N LYS A 184 -10.54 1.00 12.23
CA LYS A 184 -11.89 0.84 12.78
C LYS A 184 -11.99 1.30 14.23
N ALA A 185 -10.95 1.07 15.02
CA ALA A 185 -10.87 1.53 16.42
C ALA A 185 -10.88 3.07 16.56
N MET A 186 -10.66 3.82 15.47
CA MET A 186 -10.82 5.27 15.40
C MET A 186 -12.27 5.71 15.13
N GLY A 187 -13.22 4.77 15.09
CA GLY A 187 -14.63 5.03 14.78
C GLY A 187 -14.98 5.00 13.28
N VAL A 188 -14.05 4.58 12.42
CA VAL A 188 -14.33 4.36 10.99
C VAL A 188 -15.23 3.14 10.82
N GLU A 189 -16.39 3.34 10.20
CA GLU A 189 -17.29 2.26 9.82
C GLU A 189 -16.88 1.68 8.46
N ILE A 190 -16.87 0.35 8.33
CA ILE A 190 -16.61 -0.33 7.06
C ILE A 190 -17.77 -1.28 6.77
N VAL A 191 -18.46 -1.05 5.65
CA VAL A 191 -19.63 -1.82 5.22
C VAL A 191 -19.24 -2.67 4.01
N PRO A 192 -18.95 -3.97 4.20
CA PRO A 192 -18.61 -4.88 3.10
C PRO A 192 -19.84 -5.23 2.25
N ASN A 193 -19.62 -5.96 1.16
CA ASN A 193 -20.67 -6.40 0.21
C ASN A 193 -21.56 -5.26 -0.32
N THR A 194 -21.03 -4.04 -0.42
CA THR A 194 -21.78 -2.85 -0.79
C THR A 194 -21.15 -2.18 -2.01
N PRO A 195 -21.36 -2.73 -3.22
CA PRO A 195 -20.90 -2.10 -4.45
C PRO A 195 -21.68 -0.79 -4.69
N VAL A 196 -20.96 0.31 -4.90
CA VAL A 196 -21.54 1.60 -5.27
C VAL A 196 -21.47 1.78 -6.78
N GLY A 197 -22.59 2.13 -7.40
CA GLY A 197 -22.77 2.25 -8.85
C GLY A 197 -23.74 1.23 -9.45
N ALA A 198 -24.00 0.11 -8.75
CA ALA A 198 -25.01 -0.88 -9.11
C ALA A 198 -25.99 -1.04 -7.93
N GLY A 199 -27.14 -0.37 -7.98
CA GLY A 199 -28.11 -0.29 -6.89
C GLY A 199 -27.91 0.95 -6.03
N LEU A 200 -26.92 0.94 -5.12
CA LEU A 200 -26.57 2.11 -4.31
C LEU A 200 -25.79 3.12 -5.15
N THR A 201 -26.25 4.37 -5.22
CA THR A 201 -25.62 5.44 -6.01
C THR A 201 -25.12 6.58 -5.14
N LEU A 202 -24.23 7.42 -5.69
CA LEU A 202 -23.77 8.63 -4.99
C LEU A 202 -24.93 9.58 -4.65
N ASP A 203 -25.97 9.66 -5.48
CA ASP A 203 -27.14 10.48 -5.20
C ASP A 203 -27.96 9.93 -4.04
N GLN A 204 -28.07 8.60 -3.92
CA GLN A 204 -28.70 8.00 -2.74
C GLN A 204 -27.88 8.30 -1.48
N LEU A 205 -26.56 8.16 -1.53
CA LEU A 205 -25.70 8.50 -0.40
C LEU A 205 -25.79 10.00 -0.04
N ARG A 206 -25.93 10.90 -1.01
CA ARG A 206 -26.20 12.32 -0.72
C ARG A 206 -27.51 12.51 0.04
N LYS A 207 -28.58 11.80 -0.36
CA LYS A 207 -29.87 11.82 0.34
C LYS A 207 -29.76 11.23 1.74
N ASP A 208 -28.90 10.24 1.95
CA ASP A 208 -28.62 9.62 3.25
C ASP A 208 -27.72 10.51 4.15
N GLY A 209 -27.37 11.72 3.69
CA GLY A 209 -26.74 12.76 4.50
C GLY A 209 -25.23 12.91 4.32
N TYR A 210 -24.58 12.10 3.48
CA TYR A 210 -23.15 12.23 3.19
C TYR A 210 -22.84 13.52 2.42
N LYS A 211 -21.82 14.26 2.87
CA LYS A 211 -21.47 15.59 2.34
C LYS A 211 -20.25 15.58 1.44
N ALA A 212 -19.36 14.61 1.61
CA ALA A 212 -18.18 14.42 0.78
C ALA A 212 -18.02 12.95 0.38
N PHE A 213 -17.35 12.73 -0.75
CA PHE A 213 -17.17 11.43 -1.37
C PHE A 213 -15.71 11.27 -1.79
N PHE A 214 -15.08 10.16 -1.40
CA PHE A 214 -13.77 9.76 -1.92
C PHE A 214 -13.91 8.46 -2.71
N LEU A 215 -13.44 8.44 -3.96
CA LEU A 215 -13.53 7.25 -4.83
C LEU A 215 -12.16 6.54 -4.89
N GLY A 216 -11.99 5.54 -4.04
CA GLY A 216 -10.80 4.69 -3.93
C GLY A 216 -10.99 3.30 -4.53
N ILE A 217 -11.73 3.19 -5.63
CA ILE A 217 -12.19 1.90 -6.19
C ILE A 217 -11.09 1.07 -6.87
N GLY A 218 -9.97 1.69 -7.24
CA GLY A 218 -8.85 1.03 -7.91
C GLY A 218 -9.14 0.59 -9.35
N ALA A 219 -8.21 -0.17 -9.94
CA ALA A 219 -8.27 -0.66 -11.31
C ALA A 219 -8.38 -2.20 -11.33
N TRP A 220 -9.60 -2.71 -11.44
CA TRP A 220 -9.89 -4.15 -11.38
C TRP A 220 -10.00 -4.84 -12.75
N GLN A 221 -10.10 -4.07 -13.83
CA GLN A 221 -10.20 -4.62 -15.17
C GLN A 221 -8.80 -5.02 -15.66
N GLY A 222 -8.66 -6.28 -16.08
CA GLY A 222 -7.44 -6.78 -16.70
C GLY A 222 -7.34 -6.31 -18.15
N TYR A 223 -6.11 -6.14 -18.65
CA TYR A 223 -5.86 -5.94 -20.07
C TYR A 223 -6.19 -7.21 -20.84
N LYS A 224 -6.88 -7.04 -21.97
CA LYS A 224 -7.04 -8.07 -22.99
C LYS A 224 -5.86 -8.03 -23.96
N LEU A 225 -5.59 -9.16 -24.60
CA LEU A 225 -4.55 -9.22 -25.63
C LEU A 225 -5.14 -8.84 -27.01
N ASP A 226 -6.46 -8.91 -27.14
CA ASP A 226 -7.22 -8.62 -28.36
C ASP A 226 -6.72 -9.44 -29.55
N ILE A 227 -6.48 -10.74 -29.29
CA ILE A 227 -6.05 -11.72 -30.30
C ILE A 227 -7.17 -12.70 -30.64
N GLU A 228 -7.12 -13.25 -31.84
CA GLU A 228 -8.07 -14.28 -32.28
C GLU A 228 -8.05 -15.47 -31.30
N GLY A 229 -9.25 -15.90 -30.89
CA GLY A 229 -9.45 -17.03 -29.98
C GLY A 229 -9.22 -16.76 -28.50
N GLU A 230 -8.92 -15.51 -28.06
CA GLU A 230 -8.65 -15.23 -26.63
C GLU A 230 -9.82 -15.57 -25.69
N ASN A 231 -11.06 -15.52 -26.20
CA ASN A 231 -12.28 -15.76 -25.42
C ASN A 231 -12.83 -17.19 -25.62
N ASP A 232 -12.20 -17.99 -26.47
CA ASP A 232 -12.69 -19.32 -26.84
C ASP A 232 -12.31 -20.39 -25.80
N TYR A 233 -11.31 -20.09 -24.96
CA TYR A 233 -10.72 -21.05 -24.03
C TYR A 233 -10.88 -20.60 -22.57
N PRO A 234 -11.55 -21.39 -21.72
CA PRO A 234 -11.74 -21.04 -20.30
C PRO A 234 -10.43 -21.01 -19.49
N GLN A 235 -9.34 -21.56 -20.05
CA GLN A 235 -7.99 -21.54 -19.45
C GLN A 235 -7.30 -20.18 -19.58
N VAL A 236 -7.82 -19.27 -20.42
CA VAL A 236 -7.31 -17.90 -20.53
C VAL A 236 -7.89 -17.07 -19.38
N LEU A 237 -7.05 -16.82 -18.37
CA LEU A 237 -7.47 -16.13 -17.14
C LEU A 237 -6.75 -14.78 -17.00
N SER A 238 -7.51 -13.78 -16.55
CA SER A 238 -6.91 -12.55 -16.03
C SER A 238 -6.09 -12.86 -14.77
N ALA A 239 -4.83 -12.44 -14.73
CA ALA A 239 -3.95 -12.65 -13.58
C ALA A 239 -4.56 -12.08 -12.28
N LEU A 240 -5.19 -10.90 -12.36
CA LEU A 240 -5.81 -10.27 -11.20
C LEU A 240 -7.05 -11.07 -10.73
N LYS A 241 -7.86 -11.58 -11.66
CA LYS A 241 -8.99 -12.45 -11.31
C LYS A 241 -8.51 -13.74 -10.66
N PHE A 242 -7.52 -14.40 -11.26
CA PHE A 242 -6.91 -15.62 -10.73
C PHE A 242 -6.37 -15.42 -9.31
N LEU A 243 -5.57 -14.36 -9.08
CA LEU A 243 -5.03 -14.04 -7.77
C LEU A 243 -6.14 -13.74 -6.74
N LYS A 244 -7.19 -13.03 -7.16
CA LYS A 244 -8.37 -12.78 -6.34
C LYS A 244 -9.07 -14.07 -5.95
N ASP A 245 -9.37 -14.93 -6.90
CA ASP A 245 -10.09 -16.19 -6.64
C ASP A 245 -9.28 -17.08 -5.67
N VAL A 246 -7.96 -17.17 -5.87
CA VAL A 246 -7.06 -17.90 -4.94
C VAL A 246 -7.07 -17.28 -3.55
N SER A 247 -7.01 -15.94 -3.47
CA SER A 247 -7.03 -15.21 -2.19
C SER A 247 -8.34 -15.37 -1.43
N PHE A 248 -9.44 -15.73 -2.10
CA PHE A 248 -10.73 -16.06 -1.51
C PHE A 248 -11.01 -17.57 -1.43
N GLY A 249 -9.97 -18.40 -1.54
CA GLY A 249 -10.03 -19.82 -1.18
C GLY A 249 -9.98 -20.80 -2.35
N LEU A 250 -9.87 -20.34 -3.61
CA LEU A 250 -9.68 -21.23 -4.75
C LEU A 250 -8.30 -21.91 -4.67
N LYS A 251 -8.26 -23.18 -4.27
CA LYS A 251 -7.03 -23.98 -4.18
C LYS A 251 -6.97 -25.04 -5.26
N ILE A 252 -7.24 -24.64 -6.50
CA ILE A 252 -7.24 -25.54 -7.66
C ILE A 252 -6.00 -25.27 -8.50
N LYS A 253 -5.27 -26.34 -8.82
CA LYS A 253 -4.18 -26.29 -9.79
C LYS A 253 -4.71 -25.83 -11.16
N PRO A 254 -4.18 -24.74 -11.74
CA PRO A 254 -4.69 -24.23 -13.01
C PRO A 254 -4.35 -25.16 -14.19
N ALA A 255 -3.11 -25.65 -14.28
CA ALA A 255 -2.65 -26.61 -15.28
C ALA A 255 -1.29 -27.23 -14.90
N ASP A 256 -0.84 -28.27 -15.61
CA ASP A 256 0.55 -28.76 -15.50
C ASP A 256 1.57 -27.77 -16.08
N LYS A 257 1.22 -27.13 -17.21
CA LYS A 257 2.05 -26.15 -17.91
C LYS A 257 1.29 -24.82 -18.00
N VAL A 258 1.88 -23.76 -17.50
CA VAL A 258 1.27 -22.42 -17.45
C VAL A 258 2.18 -21.40 -18.12
N ALA A 259 1.62 -20.59 -19.01
CA ALA A 259 2.26 -19.40 -19.54
C ALA A 259 1.61 -18.15 -18.93
N ILE A 260 2.42 -17.26 -18.35
CA ILE A 260 1.99 -15.98 -17.79
C ILE A 260 2.45 -14.87 -18.74
N VAL A 261 1.52 -14.12 -19.32
CA VAL A 261 1.84 -13.01 -20.21
C VAL A 261 1.96 -11.71 -19.40
N GLY A 262 3.16 -11.14 -19.32
CA GLY A 262 3.45 -9.91 -18.57
C GLY A 262 4.74 -9.98 -17.76
N GLY A 263 5.23 -8.83 -17.26
CA GLY A 263 6.50 -8.75 -16.53
C GLY A 263 6.46 -7.96 -15.21
N GLY A 264 5.26 -7.55 -14.77
CA GLY A 264 5.08 -6.80 -13.52
C GLY A 264 4.81 -7.69 -12.31
N ASN A 265 4.59 -7.06 -11.15
CA ASN A 265 4.34 -7.75 -9.89
C ASN A 265 3.21 -8.79 -9.99
N ALA A 266 2.09 -8.45 -10.62
CA ALA A 266 0.97 -9.38 -10.81
C ALA A 266 1.38 -10.63 -11.60
N ALA A 267 2.29 -10.52 -12.59
CA ALA A 267 2.77 -11.67 -13.35
C ALA A 267 3.65 -12.57 -12.48
N VAL A 268 4.56 -11.98 -11.70
CA VAL A 268 5.44 -12.74 -10.78
C VAL A 268 4.63 -13.41 -9.66
N ASP A 269 3.65 -12.70 -9.10
CA ASP A 269 2.78 -13.22 -8.04
C ASP A 269 1.88 -14.34 -8.57
N ALA A 270 1.31 -14.19 -9.78
CA ALA A 270 0.55 -15.25 -10.44
C ALA A 270 1.45 -16.48 -10.70
N ALA A 271 2.64 -16.29 -11.26
CA ALA A 271 3.57 -17.38 -11.53
C ALA A 271 3.94 -18.17 -10.27
N ARG A 272 4.30 -17.46 -9.19
CA ARG A 272 4.64 -18.09 -7.89
C ARG A 272 3.45 -18.78 -7.24
N THR A 273 2.25 -18.28 -7.49
CA THR A 273 0.99 -18.90 -7.03
C THR A 273 0.71 -20.20 -7.81
N CYS A 274 0.88 -20.21 -9.13
CA CYS A 274 0.74 -21.42 -9.94
C CYS A 274 1.69 -22.55 -9.49
N VAL A 275 2.96 -22.22 -9.18
CA VAL A 275 3.92 -23.19 -8.63
C VAL A 275 3.45 -23.75 -7.30
N ARG A 276 2.94 -22.90 -6.39
CA ARG A 276 2.43 -23.33 -5.07
C ARG A 276 1.18 -24.20 -5.16
N LEU A 277 0.37 -24.01 -6.21
CA LEU A 277 -0.78 -24.85 -6.51
C LEU A 277 -0.40 -26.15 -7.26
N GLY A 278 0.89 -26.41 -7.48
CA GLY A 278 1.38 -27.68 -8.03
C GLY A 278 1.50 -27.72 -9.56
N SER A 279 1.57 -26.57 -10.24
CA SER A 279 1.92 -26.53 -11.66
C SER A 279 3.37 -26.99 -11.86
N GLN A 280 3.62 -27.87 -12.83
CA GLN A 280 4.94 -28.49 -13.04
C GLN A 280 5.90 -27.56 -13.79
N SER A 281 5.37 -26.77 -14.72
CA SER A 281 6.14 -25.82 -15.52
C SER A 281 5.40 -24.50 -15.60
N VAL A 282 6.06 -23.40 -15.21
CA VAL A 282 5.50 -22.05 -15.27
C VAL A 282 6.49 -21.13 -15.99
N SER A 283 6.07 -20.55 -17.10
CA SER A 283 6.88 -19.65 -17.92
C SER A 283 6.29 -18.24 -17.89
N ILE A 284 7.14 -17.24 -17.65
CA ILE A 284 6.77 -15.84 -17.81
C ILE A 284 7.18 -15.40 -19.22
N VAL A 285 6.21 -14.97 -20.00
CA VAL A 285 6.39 -14.44 -21.36
C VAL A 285 6.27 -12.93 -21.30
N TYR A 286 7.39 -12.25 -21.53
CA TYR A 286 7.47 -10.80 -21.49
C TYR A 286 7.96 -10.25 -22.82
N ARG A 287 7.29 -9.21 -23.31
CA ARG A 287 7.54 -8.63 -24.64
C ARG A 287 8.84 -7.82 -24.76
N ARG A 288 9.58 -7.63 -23.66
CA ARG A 288 10.83 -6.85 -23.60
C ARG A 288 11.93 -7.65 -22.92
N THR A 289 13.08 -7.02 -22.70
CA THR A 289 14.20 -7.67 -22.02
C THR A 289 13.93 -7.88 -20.52
N ARG A 290 14.71 -8.78 -19.90
CA ARG A 290 14.67 -9.01 -18.45
C ARG A 290 15.00 -7.74 -17.65
N SER A 291 15.92 -6.90 -18.12
CA SER A 291 16.30 -5.63 -17.49
C SER A 291 15.17 -4.59 -17.51
N GLU A 292 14.19 -4.74 -18.39
CA GLU A 292 13.05 -3.82 -18.51
C GLU A 292 11.82 -4.31 -17.73
N MET A 293 11.92 -5.45 -17.03
CA MET A 293 10.80 -5.95 -16.22
C MET A 293 10.48 -4.97 -15.09
N PRO A 294 9.21 -4.53 -14.95
CA PRO A 294 8.82 -3.59 -13.90
C PRO A 294 8.65 -4.22 -12.51
N ALA A 295 8.70 -5.55 -12.40
CA ALA A 295 8.67 -6.23 -11.11
C ALA A 295 9.96 -5.98 -10.30
N HIS A 296 9.83 -5.83 -8.99
CA HIS A 296 10.92 -5.57 -8.02
C HIS A 296 10.95 -6.62 -6.91
#